data_AF-A0A8I1ICV7-F1
#
_entry.id   AF-A0A8I1ICV7-F1
#
_cell.length_a   1.000
_cell.length_b   1.000
_cell.length_c   1.000
_cell.angle_alpha   90.00
_cell.angle_beta   90.00
_cell.angle_gamma   90.00
#
_symmetry.space_group_name_H-M   'P 1'
#
loop_
_entity.id
_entity.type
_entity.pdbx_description
1 polymer ?
#
loop_
_entity_poly.entity_id
_entity_poly.type
_entity_poly.pdbx_seq_one_letter_code
_entity_poly.pdbx_strand_id
1 'polypeptide(L)'
;MKFKSQLFWALFFSLIFLTTSGFTVVGHRGDPIKYPEETIQSDDSAFNSGADYVELDLQLSKDGVLVISHDDDLERVTHTHAIVSQNNFETLKQLKYDNGEHVMSLNELFEHYKNKPSAKFVLETKIDHSINPSYELEDKIAAVVKKYHMQKRIMIHSFSAASLFHFRKIMPDAYLIFIVGSLKRINFSILPQVNAVNAASDIVQEHPFLIHWLHKLHKQLFVWAEMDESPALWHWLINRNVDGVVTNFPATGFKYKLAKSGTKKYAINRTGIYFGKTKTPTMMNPYVRIKEKKYVRPNQKVNVTYGVRVDNKLYYQIAEKTFISAEFVNLDLRRNDIAPYENKKIIAKPNTKVAIYSYPDNQAKTKKFLPANTLFKIQNFNGGPKNMWLYTKKGWIKADQILFYGFFNKKAFQQYNNLPRVSKYTNLVLLTFNPNKLIFTSTYWQKRKQINQIIH
;
A
#
# COMPACT_ATOMS: atom_id res chain seq x y z
N MET A 1 -42.45 -1.92 20.03
CA MET A 1 -42.03 -1.56 18.65
C MET A 1 -40.99 -0.43 18.56
N LYS A 2 -40.35 0.05 19.64
CA LYS A 2 -39.37 1.16 19.58
C LYS A 2 -37.89 0.78 19.71
N PHE A 3 -37.55 -0.48 20.01
CA PHE A 3 -36.16 -0.93 20.17
C PHE A 3 -35.47 -1.38 18.87
N LYS A 4 -36.24 -1.71 17.82
CA LYS A 4 -35.67 -2.19 16.54
C LYS A 4 -35.23 -1.06 15.59
N SER A 5 -35.70 0.18 15.78
CA SER A 5 -35.33 1.31 14.89
C SER A 5 -34.02 2.01 15.27
N GLN A 6 -33.61 1.95 16.54
CA GLN A 6 -32.34 2.53 16.98
C GLN A 6 -31.14 1.66 16.58
N LEU A 7 -31.30 0.33 16.54
CA LEU A 7 -30.27 -0.59 16.05
C LEU A 7 -30.02 -0.41 14.54
N PHE A 8 -31.07 -0.08 13.77
CA PHE A 8 -30.98 0.20 12.34
C PHE A 8 -30.29 1.54 12.05
N TRP A 9 -30.42 2.55 12.93
CA TRP A 9 -29.68 3.80 12.81
C TRP A 9 -28.20 3.65 13.21
N ALA A 10 -27.87 2.90 14.26
CA ALA A 10 -26.47 2.63 14.60
C ALA A 10 -25.71 1.86 13.50
N LEU A 11 -26.38 0.90 12.84
CA LEU A 11 -25.82 0.14 11.71
C LEU A 11 -25.72 0.97 10.41
N PHE A 12 -26.63 1.93 10.18
CA PHE A 12 -26.59 2.78 8.99
C PHE A 12 -25.56 3.92 9.12
N PHE A 13 -25.27 4.39 10.35
CA PHE A 13 -24.25 5.41 10.59
C PHE A 13 -22.81 4.85 10.60
N SER A 14 -22.61 3.58 10.96
CA SER A 14 -21.34 2.89 10.68
C SER A 14 -21.11 2.67 9.18
N LEU A 15 -22.16 2.72 8.36
CA LEU A 15 -22.08 2.55 6.91
C LEU A 15 -21.63 3.82 6.16
N ILE A 16 -21.62 5.00 6.77
CA ILE A 16 -21.05 6.22 6.15
C ILE A 16 -19.52 6.28 6.35
N PHE A 17 -18.97 5.40 7.21
CA PHE A 17 -17.56 4.98 7.22
C PHE A 17 -17.40 3.55 6.69
N LEU A 18 -18.19 3.16 5.67
CA LEU A 18 -17.92 1.97 4.87
C LEU A 18 -16.54 2.08 4.23
N THR A 19 -15.56 1.46 4.87
CA THR A 19 -14.62 0.55 4.22
C THR A 19 -14.19 0.98 2.80
N THR A 20 -13.59 2.15 2.68
CA THR A 20 -12.36 2.14 1.87
C THR A 20 -11.33 1.55 2.81
N SER A 21 -10.72 0.44 2.43
CA SER A 21 -9.40 0.03 2.91
C SER A 21 -8.39 1.11 2.49
N GLY A 22 -8.55 2.31 3.05
CA GLY A 22 -7.96 3.55 2.60
C GLY A 22 -6.98 4.01 3.65
N PHE A 23 -5.73 4.18 3.23
CA PHE A 23 -4.68 4.78 4.04
C PHE A 23 -5.01 6.27 4.25
N THR A 24 -5.23 6.68 5.50
CA THR A 24 -5.57 8.05 5.89
C THR A 24 -4.31 8.86 6.14
N VAL A 25 -4.23 10.05 5.56
CA VAL A 25 -3.11 10.98 5.75
C VAL A 25 -3.57 12.13 6.63
N VAL A 26 -2.96 12.26 7.80
CA VAL A 26 -3.21 13.37 8.72
C VAL A 26 -1.97 14.27 8.73
N GLY A 27 -2.10 15.53 8.34
CA GLY A 27 -1.02 16.51 8.46
C GLY A 27 -0.84 16.90 9.92
N HIS A 28 0.30 16.55 10.52
CA HIS A 28 0.63 16.87 11.91
C HIS A 28 0.84 18.38 12.02
N ARG A 29 -0.03 19.07 12.76
CA ARG A 29 -0.04 20.54 12.88
C ARG A 29 -0.06 21.29 11.53
N GLY A 30 -0.67 20.66 10.53
CA GLY A 30 -0.69 21.09 9.13
C GLY A 30 0.48 20.53 8.28
N ASP A 31 1.27 21.41 7.64
CA ASP A 31 2.48 21.13 6.86
C ASP A 31 3.69 21.88 7.47
N PRO A 32 4.11 21.50 8.69
CA PRO A 32 5.05 22.27 9.52
C PRO A 32 6.47 22.35 8.92
N ILE A 33 6.77 21.53 7.91
CA ILE A 33 8.04 21.57 7.18
C ILE A 33 8.10 22.78 6.23
N LYS A 34 6.95 23.27 5.76
CA LYS A 34 6.88 24.39 4.81
C LYS A 34 6.46 25.70 5.46
N TYR A 35 5.60 25.63 6.48
CA TYR A 35 4.97 26.78 7.11
C TYR A 35 4.96 26.62 8.63
N PRO A 36 4.83 27.70 9.42
CA PRO A 36 4.73 27.58 10.87
C PRO A 36 3.56 26.68 11.27
N GLU A 37 3.80 25.76 12.20
CA GLU A 37 2.80 24.82 12.70
C GLU A 37 1.56 25.53 13.28
N GLU A 38 0.40 24.88 13.25
CA GLU A 38 -0.86 25.39 13.84
C GLU A 38 -1.36 26.73 13.26
N THR A 39 -1.05 27.00 12.00
CA THR A 39 -1.50 28.19 11.25
C THR A 39 -2.43 27.84 10.08
N ILE A 40 -3.27 28.79 9.64
CA ILE A 40 -4.14 28.58 8.46
C ILE A 40 -3.31 28.27 7.22
N GLN A 41 -2.15 28.92 7.07
CA GLN A 41 -1.26 28.64 5.95
C GLN A 41 -0.72 27.20 5.97
N SER A 42 -0.37 26.68 7.15
CA SER A 42 0.06 25.29 7.34
C SER A 42 -1.07 24.31 7.01
N ASP A 43 -2.27 24.56 7.52
CA ASP A 43 -3.47 23.76 7.27
C ASP A 43 -3.83 23.71 5.79
N ASP A 44 -3.94 24.88 5.15
CA ASP A 44 -4.26 24.97 3.72
C ASP A 44 -3.17 24.29 2.88
N SER A 45 -1.90 24.38 3.27
CA SER A 45 -0.81 23.66 2.58
C SER A 45 -0.93 22.14 2.70
N ALA A 46 -1.30 21.63 3.88
CA ALA A 46 -1.53 20.20 4.09
C ALA A 46 -2.71 19.68 3.26
N PHE A 47 -3.85 20.39 3.28
CA PHE A 47 -5.00 20.05 2.45
C PHE A 47 -4.67 20.10 0.96
N ASN A 48 -3.97 21.16 0.50
CA ASN A 48 -3.53 21.27 -0.90
C ASN A 48 -2.53 20.18 -1.31
N SER A 49 -1.75 19.67 -0.34
CA SER A 49 -0.84 18.54 -0.52
C SER A 49 -1.54 17.19 -0.51
N GLY A 50 -2.85 17.15 -0.25
CA GLY A 50 -3.70 15.97 -0.29
C GLY A 50 -3.89 15.25 1.06
N ALA A 51 -3.64 15.93 2.18
CA ALA A 51 -4.03 15.43 3.49
C ALA A 51 -5.56 15.23 3.56
N ASP A 52 -5.98 14.16 4.24
CA ASP A 52 -7.40 13.89 4.51
C ASP A 52 -7.91 14.68 5.71
N TYR A 53 -7.03 14.88 6.68
CA TYR A 53 -7.27 15.63 7.90
C TYR A 53 -6.01 16.44 8.23
N VAL A 54 -6.19 17.50 9.00
CA VAL A 54 -5.12 18.21 9.70
C VAL A 54 -5.28 17.96 11.19
N GLU A 55 -4.20 17.66 11.88
CA GLU A 55 -4.17 17.52 13.32
C GLU A 55 -3.88 18.87 13.99
N LEU A 56 -4.51 19.10 15.14
CA LEU A 56 -4.47 20.36 15.90
C LEU A 56 -4.34 20.07 17.39
N ASP A 57 -3.35 20.65 18.05
CA ASP A 57 -3.15 20.56 19.49
C ASP A 57 -3.99 21.60 20.25
N LEU A 58 -4.80 21.17 21.23
CA LEU A 58 -5.69 22.06 21.98
C LEU A 58 -5.37 22.16 23.47
N GLN A 59 -5.32 23.41 23.94
CA GLN A 59 -5.12 23.81 25.34
C GLN A 59 -6.16 24.86 25.77
N LEU A 60 -6.25 25.13 27.07
CA LEU A 60 -7.04 26.23 27.61
C LEU A 60 -6.14 27.40 28.02
N SER A 61 -6.52 28.61 27.59
CA SER A 61 -6.00 29.85 28.18
C SER A 61 -6.48 30.02 29.63
N LYS A 62 -5.91 30.98 30.36
CA LYS A 62 -6.30 31.31 31.74
C LYS A 62 -7.80 31.63 31.89
N ASP A 63 -8.39 32.26 30.88
CA ASP A 63 -9.81 32.62 30.81
C ASP A 63 -10.68 31.54 30.12
N GLY A 64 -10.13 30.34 29.89
CA GLY A 64 -10.86 29.18 29.41
C GLY A 64 -11.23 29.22 27.93
N VAL A 65 -10.43 29.89 27.09
CA VAL A 65 -10.57 29.83 25.62
C VAL A 65 -9.74 28.67 25.08
N LEU A 66 -10.27 27.93 24.11
CA LEU A 66 -9.54 26.87 23.41
C LEU A 66 -8.50 27.48 22.48
N VAL A 67 -7.23 27.40 22.87
CA VAL A 67 -6.07 27.87 22.11
C VAL A 67 -5.48 26.70 21.34
N ILE A 68 -5.12 26.94 20.08
CA ILE A 68 -4.43 25.97 19.24
C ILE A 68 -2.92 26.15 19.46
N SER A 69 -2.28 25.19 20.15
CA SER A 69 -0.84 25.20 20.43
C SER A 69 -0.37 23.85 20.96
N HIS A 70 0.77 23.37 20.45
CA HIS A 70 1.41 22.14 20.93
C HIS A 70 2.07 22.28 22.30
N ASP A 71 2.90 23.30 22.49
CA ASP A 71 3.68 23.48 23.71
C ASP A 71 2.91 24.31 24.73
N ASP A 72 3.21 24.09 26.02
CA ASP A 72 2.66 24.89 27.11
C ASP A 72 3.10 26.37 27.00
N ASP A 73 4.32 26.60 26.51
CA ASP A 73 4.92 27.91 26.27
C ASP A 73 5.08 28.18 24.78
N LEU A 74 4.69 29.38 24.34
CA LEU A 74 4.73 29.82 22.95
C LEU A 74 6.10 30.31 22.47
N GLU A 75 7.10 30.37 23.35
CA GLU A 75 8.43 30.92 23.03
C GLU A 75 9.03 30.32 21.74
N ARG A 76 8.92 29.00 21.54
CA ARG A 76 9.48 28.33 20.36
C ARG A 76 8.87 28.81 19.03
N VAL A 77 7.60 29.15 19.03
CA VAL A 77 6.81 29.39 17.80
C VAL A 77 6.47 30.86 17.57
N THR A 78 6.52 31.70 18.61
CA THR A 78 6.28 33.15 18.53
C THR A 78 7.43 34.01 19.04
N HIS A 79 8.55 33.41 19.44
CA HIS A 79 9.73 34.08 20.02
C HIS A 79 9.41 34.91 21.28
N THR A 80 8.32 34.56 21.99
CA THR A 80 7.85 35.27 23.18
C THR A 80 7.43 34.28 24.24
N HIS A 81 8.06 34.33 25.42
CA HIS A 81 7.68 33.51 26.57
C HIS A 81 6.27 33.87 27.06
N ALA A 82 5.34 32.95 26.86
CA ALA A 82 3.95 33.10 27.25
C ALA A 82 3.32 31.71 27.43
N ILE A 83 3.18 31.30 28.70
CA ILE A 83 2.51 30.04 29.05
C ILE A 83 1.01 30.18 28.78
N VAL A 84 0.45 29.32 27.93
CA VAL A 84 -0.95 29.38 27.47
C VAL A 84 -1.92 29.43 28.64
N SER A 85 -1.79 28.49 29.59
CA SER A 85 -2.66 28.38 30.77
C SER A 85 -2.53 29.52 31.78
N GLN A 86 -1.52 30.38 31.65
CA GLN A 86 -1.26 31.50 32.57
C GLN A 86 -1.65 32.87 31.99
N ASN A 87 -2.02 32.93 30.72
CA ASN A 87 -2.36 34.16 30.02
C ASN A 87 -3.79 34.11 29.49
N ASN A 88 -4.45 35.28 29.45
CA ASN A 88 -5.77 35.40 28.82
C ASN A 88 -5.61 35.35 27.29
N PHE A 89 -6.63 34.86 26.60
CA PHE A 89 -6.55 34.68 25.16
C PHE A 89 -6.29 35.98 24.39
N GLU A 90 -6.88 37.11 24.81
CA GLU A 90 -6.64 38.40 24.14
C GLU A 90 -5.17 38.84 24.15
N THR A 91 -4.39 38.41 25.16
CA THR A 91 -2.94 38.62 25.20
C THR A 91 -2.22 37.68 24.25
N LEU A 92 -2.56 36.39 24.30
CA LEU A 92 -1.97 35.36 23.43
C LEU A 92 -2.20 35.67 21.95
N LYS A 93 -3.40 36.16 21.61
CA LYS A 93 -3.81 36.57 20.26
C LYS A 93 -2.97 37.71 19.67
N GLN A 94 -2.25 38.49 20.48
CA GLN A 94 -1.34 39.51 19.94
C GLN A 94 -0.01 38.92 19.46
N LEU A 95 0.33 37.70 19.89
CA LEU A 95 1.54 37.02 19.48
C LEU A 95 1.40 36.49 18.06
N LYS A 96 2.50 36.53 17.30
CA LYS A 96 2.54 36.15 15.90
C LYS A 96 3.58 35.08 15.63
N TYR A 97 3.24 34.20 14.70
CA TYR A 97 4.19 33.29 14.08
C TYR A 97 5.04 34.02 13.03
N ASP A 98 6.09 33.35 12.54
CA ASP A 98 7.01 33.90 11.53
C ASP A 98 6.32 34.30 10.21
N ASN A 99 5.17 33.69 9.90
CA ASN A 99 4.37 34.04 8.72
C ASN A 99 3.41 35.22 8.93
N GLY A 100 3.39 35.80 10.13
CA GLY A 100 2.57 36.96 10.50
C GLY A 100 1.14 36.64 10.95
N GLU A 101 0.72 35.37 10.90
CA GLU A 101 -0.53 34.92 11.53
C GLU A 101 -0.42 35.01 13.05
N HIS A 102 -1.56 35.20 13.71
CA HIS A 102 -1.63 35.26 15.17
C HIS A 102 -2.01 33.91 15.79
N VAL A 103 -1.73 33.75 17.09
CA VAL A 103 -2.16 32.56 17.86
C VAL A 103 -3.69 32.46 17.86
N MET A 104 -4.21 31.40 17.23
CA MET A 104 -5.65 31.25 17.01
C MET A 104 -6.36 30.50 18.15
N SER A 105 -7.64 30.82 18.30
CA SER A 105 -8.57 29.96 19.01
C SER A 105 -9.26 28.95 18.07
N LEU A 106 -9.76 27.85 18.63
CA LEU A 106 -10.57 26.89 17.86
C LEU A 106 -11.83 27.53 17.24
N ASN A 107 -12.41 28.54 17.89
CA ASN A 107 -13.57 29.27 17.34
C ASN A 107 -13.18 30.02 16.07
N GLU A 108 -12.04 30.70 16.05
CA GLU A 108 -11.57 31.45 14.86
C GLU A 108 -11.24 30.49 13.71
N LEU A 109 -10.57 29.37 14.02
CA LEU A 109 -10.26 28.36 13.03
C LEU A 109 -11.53 27.74 12.42
N PHE A 110 -12.50 27.34 13.25
CA PHE A 110 -13.74 26.76 12.74
C PHE A 110 -14.61 27.78 12.01
N GLU A 111 -14.59 29.05 12.41
CA GLU A 111 -15.22 30.13 11.64
C GLU A 111 -14.58 30.27 10.25
N HIS A 112 -13.26 30.17 10.13
CA HIS A 112 -12.55 30.18 8.86
C HIS A 112 -12.95 28.98 7.97
N TYR A 113 -13.04 27.77 8.53
CA TYR A 113 -13.26 26.53 7.77
C TYR A 113 -14.73 26.07 7.67
N LYS A 114 -15.71 26.78 8.26
CA LYS A 114 -17.12 26.34 8.27
C LYS A 114 -17.69 26.13 6.86
N ASN A 115 -17.27 26.94 5.89
CA ASN A 115 -17.73 26.87 4.50
C ASN A 115 -16.83 26.03 3.57
N LYS A 116 -15.80 25.35 4.12
CA LYS A 116 -14.87 24.47 3.38
C LYS A 116 -15.16 23.00 3.74
N PRO A 117 -16.19 22.33 3.18
CA PRO A 117 -16.65 21.00 3.66
C PRO A 117 -15.61 19.88 3.55
N SER A 118 -14.58 20.05 2.72
CA SER A 118 -13.45 19.11 2.59
C SER A 118 -12.43 19.21 3.72
N ALA A 119 -12.36 20.33 4.44
CA ALA A 119 -11.41 20.50 5.55
C ALA A 119 -11.89 19.69 6.76
N LYS A 120 -11.05 18.79 7.24
CA LYS A 120 -11.38 17.91 8.37
C LYS A 120 -10.21 17.93 9.35
N PHE A 121 -10.51 17.73 10.62
CA PHE A 121 -9.55 17.92 11.69
C PHE A 121 -9.44 16.71 12.63
N VAL A 122 -8.27 16.53 13.22
CA VAL A 122 -8.03 15.62 14.34
C VAL A 122 -7.63 16.50 15.51
N LEU A 123 -8.39 16.47 16.60
CA LEU A 123 -8.22 17.42 17.72
C LEU A 123 -7.54 16.75 18.91
N GLU A 124 -6.35 17.20 19.29
CA GLU A 124 -5.58 16.67 20.42
C GLU A 124 -6.01 17.38 21.70
N THR A 125 -6.29 16.62 22.76
CA THR A 125 -6.33 17.23 24.09
C THR A 125 -4.96 17.19 24.74
N LYS A 126 -4.37 18.36 24.99
CA LYS A 126 -3.13 18.49 25.78
C LYS A 126 -3.45 18.54 27.27
N ILE A 127 -3.84 17.38 27.80
CA ILE A 127 -4.18 17.23 29.22
C ILE A 127 -3.72 15.89 29.77
N ASP A 128 -3.16 15.92 30.98
CA ASP A 128 -2.91 14.74 31.80
C ASP A 128 -3.88 14.72 32.98
N HIS A 129 -4.85 13.80 32.93
CA HIS A 129 -5.87 13.63 33.97
C HIS A 129 -5.35 13.00 35.27
N SER A 130 -4.08 12.56 35.30
CA SER A 130 -3.42 12.21 36.56
C SER A 130 -2.96 13.44 37.35
N ILE A 131 -2.84 14.59 36.68
CA ILE A 131 -2.41 15.87 37.27
C ILE A 131 -3.60 16.83 37.39
N ASN A 132 -4.42 16.95 36.33
CA ASN A 132 -5.58 17.84 36.29
C ASN A 132 -6.88 17.03 36.18
N PRO A 133 -7.71 16.98 37.24
CA PRO A 133 -8.95 16.21 37.23
C PRO A 133 -10.12 16.89 36.47
N SER A 134 -9.94 18.12 36.00
CA SER A 134 -10.98 18.90 35.32
C SER A 134 -11.18 18.42 33.88
N TYR A 135 -12.44 18.25 33.46
CA TYR A 135 -12.83 17.93 32.07
C TYR A 135 -13.29 19.17 31.26
N GLU A 136 -12.94 20.37 31.73
CA GLU A 136 -13.36 21.63 31.09
C GLU A 136 -12.88 21.75 29.63
N LEU A 137 -11.67 21.25 29.34
CA LEU A 137 -11.11 21.26 27.98
C LEU A 137 -12.01 20.46 27.02
N GLU A 138 -12.37 19.24 27.40
CA GLU A 138 -13.22 18.35 26.62
C GLU A 138 -14.63 18.90 26.44
N ASP A 139 -15.22 19.43 27.50
CA ASP A 139 -16.57 20.01 27.47
C ASP A 139 -16.63 21.22 26.52
N LYS A 140 -15.61 22.09 26.54
CA LYS A 140 -15.49 23.23 25.63
C LYS A 140 -15.27 22.79 24.19
N ILE A 141 -14.43 21.77 23.94
CA ILE A 141 -14.24 21.21 22.59
C ILE A 141 -15.58 20.72 22.05
N ALA A 142 -16.33 19.94 22.83
CA ALA A 142 -17.64 19.43 22.42
C ALA A 142 -18.64 20.56 22.14
N ALA A 143 -18.64 21.63 22.95
CA ALA A 143 -19.47 22.80 22.75
C ALA A 143 -19.13 23.54 21.45
N VAL A 144 -17.84 23.77 21.15
CA VAL A 144 -17.40 24.44 19.93
C VAL A 144 -17.68 23.58 18.69
N VAL A 145 -17.39 22.27 18.74
CA VAL A 145 -17.74 21.35 17.65
C VAL A 145 -19.24 21.38 17.36
N LYS A 146 -20.09 21.42 18.40
CA LYS A 146 -21.54 21.53 18.26
C LYS A 146 -21.96 22.86 17.65
N LYS A 147 -21.40 23.98 18.13
CA LYS A 147 -21.68 25.34 17.66
C LYS A 147 -21.44 25.50 16.15
N TYR A 148 -20.36 24.90 15.62
CA TYR A 148 -19.98 25.00 14.20
C TYR A 148 -20.44 23.82 13.34
N HIS A 149 -21.23 22.89 13.89
CA HIS A 149 -21.68 21.68 13.20
C HIS A 149 -20.55 20.82 12.61
N MET A 150 -19.42 20.73 13.31
CA MET A 150 -18.21 20.04 12.84
C MET A 150 -18.16 18.54 13.18
N GLN A 151 -19.20 17.96 13.79
CA GLN A 151 -19.20 16.58 14.31
C GLN A 151 -18.78 15.52 13.27
N LYS A 152 -19.12 15.73 11.99
CA LYS A 152 -18.80 14.81 10.89
C LYS A 152 -17.43 15.07 10.23
N ARG A 153 -16.74 16.12 10.67
CA ARG A 153 -15.49 16.62 10.11
C ARG A 153 -14.34 16.54 11.12
N ILE A 154 -14.56 15.93 12.28
CA ILE A 154 -13.55 15.80 13.32
C ILE A 154 -13.32 14.34 13.72
N MET A 155 -12.11 14.08 14.20
CA MET A 155 -11.77 12.96 15.08
C MET A 155 -11.15 13.53 16.34
N ILE A 156 -11.19 12.79 17.45
CA ILE A 156 -10.55 13.19 18.70
C ILE A 156 -9.38 12.25 18.96
N HIS A 157 -8.22 12.79 19.31
CA HIS A 157 -7.08 12.01 19.79
C HIS A 157 -6.58 12.54 21.14
N SER A 158 -6.03 11.66 21.96
CA SER A 158 -5.50 12.02 23.28
C SER A 158 -4.53 10.97 23.80
N PHE A 159 -3.51 11.41 24.53
CA PHE A 159 -2.72 10.54 25.40
C PHE A 159 -3.49 10.13 26.66
N SER A 160 -4.48 10.92 27.10
CA SER A 160 -5.28 10.61 28.29
C SER A 160 -6.47 9.72 27.97
N ALA A 161 -6.45 8.49 28.51
CA ALA A 161 -7.59 7.58 28.38
C ALA A 161 -8.86 8.13 29.06
N ALA A 162 -8.70 8.87 30.17
CA ALA A 162 -9.80 9.50 30.88
C ALA A 162 -10.50 10.56 30.01
N SER A 163 -9.73 11.35 29.26
CA SER A 163 -10.25 12.31 28.29
C SER A 163 -11.13 11.62 27.24
N LEU A 164 -10.64 10.54 26.63
CA LEU A 164 -11.41 9.77 25.65
C LEU A 164 -12.67 9.12 26.24
N PHE A 165 -12.62 8.66 27.49
CA PHE A 165 -13.79 8.10 28.17
C PHE A 165 -14.85 9.17 28.44
N HIS A 166 -14.43 10.39 28.76
CA HIS A 166 -15.33 11.52 28.89
C HIS A 166 -15.96 11.89 27.55
N PHE A 167 -15.17 11.99 26.47
CA PHE A 167 -15.70 12.20 25.12
C PHE A 167 -16.68 11.11 24.69
N ARG A 168 -16.46 9.84 25.06
CA ARG A 168 -17.44 8.78 24.76
C ARG A 168 -18.79 9.03 25.43
N LYS A 169 -18.85 9.74 26.55
CA LYS A 169 -20.10 10.13 27.23
C LYS A 169 -20.75 11.34 26.57
N ILE A 170 -19.98 12.41 26.31
CA ILE A 170 -20.53 13.70 25.83
C ILE A 170 -20.67 13.78 24.30
N MET A 171 -19.93 12.95 23.57
CA MET A 171 -19.95 12.82 22.10
C MET A 171 -19.88 11.33 21.71
N PRO A 172 -20.96 10.55 21.92
CA PRO A 172 -20.93 9.09 21.78
C PRO A 172 -20.58 8.60 20.37
N ASP A 173 -20.87 9.39 19.34
CA ASP A 173 -20.59 9.07 17.93
C ASP A 173 -19.19 9.54 17.47
N ALA A 174 -18.42 10.21 18.33
CA ALA A 174 -17.09 10.68 17.97
C ALA A 174 -16.15 9.51 17.65
N TYR A 175 -15.31 9.72 16.64
CA TYR A 175 -14.22 8.81 16.32
C TYR A 175 -13.04 9.10 17.27
N LEU A 176 -12.78 8.16 18.18
CA LEU A 176 -11.77 8.33 19.24
C LEU A 176 -10.50 7.55 18.93
N ILE A 177 -9.36 8.22 19.06
CA ILE A 177 -8.02 7.69 18.76
C ILE A 177 -7.17 7.78 20.03
N PHE A 178 -6.68 6.65 20.53
CA PHE A 178 -5.79 6.64 21.69
C PHE A 178 -4.33 6.76 21.25
N ILE A 179 -3.64 7.79 21.74
CA ILE A 179 -2.22 8.02 21.41
C ILE A 179 -1.35 7.28 22.41
N VAL A 180 -0.36 6.54 21.89
CA VAL A 180 0.54 5.74 22.71
C VAL A 180 2.00 5.92 22.30
N GLY A 181 2.81 6.34 23.28
CA GLY A 181 4.28 6.31 23.24
C GLY A 181 4.87 5.07 23.95
N SER A 182 4.04 4.11 24.38
CA SER A 182 4.53 2.83 24.90
C SER A 182 3.48 1.73 24.75
N LEU A 183 3.93 0.51 24.43
CA LEU A 183 3.06 -0.67 24.35
C LEU A 183 2.29 -0.94 25.66
N LYS A 184 2.89 -0.60 26.82
CA LYS A 184 2.27 -0.79 28.15
C LYS A 184 0.95 -0.01 28.33
N ARG A 185 0.74 1.04 27.54
CA ARG A 185 -0.49 1.84 27.59
C ARG A 185 -1.67 1.12 26.92
N ILE A 186 -1.41 0.20 25.99
CA ILE A 186 -2.46 -0.52 25.28
C ILE A 186 -2.96 -1.67 26.15
N ASN A 187 -4.22 -1.60 26.59
CA ASN A 187 -4.82 -2.62 27.44
C ASN A 187 -6.32 -2.81 27.14
N PHE A 188 -6.89 -3.88 27.71
CA PHE A 188 -8.28 -4.28 27.45
C PHE A 188 -9.35 -3.39 28.10
N SER A 189 -9.00 -2.48 29.01
CA SER A 189 -9.97 -1.53 29.57
C SER A 189 -10.16 -0.30 28.65
N ILE A 190 -9.12 0.09 27.91
CA ILE A 190 -9.16 1.26 27.02
C ILE A 190 -9.68 0.91 25.63
N LEU A 191 -9.21 -0.20 25.04
CA LEU A 191 -9.52 -0.56 23.65
C LEU A 191 -11.03 -0.60 23.32
N PRO A 192 -11.94 -1.07 24.19
CA PRO A 192 -13.38 -1.04 23.89
C PRO A 192 -13.94 0.38 23.70
N GLN A 193 -13.33 1.40 24.31
CA GLN A 193 -13.83 2.77 24.31
C GLN A 193 -13.37 3.58 23.09
N VAL A 194 -12.39 3.09 22.33
CA VAL A 194 -11.76 3.83 21.23
C VAL A 194 -11.94 3.11 19.89
N ASN A 195 -11.87 3.86 18.80
CA ASN A 195 -12.00 3.35 17.44
C ASN A 195 -10.64 2.96 16.87
N ALA A 196 -9.59 3.71 17.22
CA ALA A 196 -8.24 3.50 16.74
C ALA A 196 -7.18 3.72 17.83
N VAL A 197 -5.96 3.29 17.53
CA VAL A 197 -4.74 3.62 18.27
C VAL A 197 -3.82 4.39 17.32
N ASN A 198 -3.24 5.50 17.79
CA ASN A 198 -2.13 6.18 17.12
C ASN A 198 -0.84 5.88 17.88
N ALA A 199 0.00 5.00 17.34
CA ALA A 199 1.19 4.50 18.03
C ALA A 199 2.47 5.12 17.46
N ALA A 200 3.44 5.34 18.34
CA ALA A 200 4.76 5.82 17.94
C ALA A 200 5.44 4.83 16.98
N SER A 201 6.16 5.37 15.99
CA SER A 201 6.70 4.58 14.88
C SER A 201 7.70 3.49 15.32
N ASP A 202 8.49 3.75 16.35
CA ASP A 202 9.42 2.84 17.01
C ASP A 202 8.70 1.61 17.61
N ILE A 203 7.61 1.80 18.36
CA ILE A 203 6.79 0.73 18.93
C ILE A 203 6.28 -0.17 17.82
N VAL A 204 5.79 0.42 16.73
CA VAL A 204 5.22 -0.34 15.61
C VAL A 204 6.32 -1.10 14.86
N GLN A 205 7.53 -0.54 14.76
CA GLN A 205 8.70 -1.19 14.18
C GLN A 205 9.20 -2.37 15.01
N GLU A 206 9.30 -2.21 16.32
CA GLU A 206 9.71 -3.25 17.28
C GLU A 206 8.65 -4.35 17.43
N HIS A 207 7.37 -3.98 17.34
CA HIS A 207 6.24 -4.87 17.55
C HIS A 207 5.30 -4.90 16.33
N PRO A 208 5.78 -5.39 15.17
CA PRO A 208 5.00 -5.38 13.92
C PRO A 208 3.72 -6.22 13.96
N PHE A 209 3.63 -7.16 14.92
CA PHE A 209 2.42 -7.95 15.15
C PHE A 209 1.24 -7.10 15.62
N LEU A 210 1.50 -5.91 16.19
CA LEU A 210 0.49 -4.99 16.72
C LEU A 210 -0.55 -4.63 15.64
N ILE A 211 -0.10 -4.46 14.39
CA ILE A 211 -0.96 -4.16 13.24
C ILE A 211 -2.04 -5.24 13.09
N HIS A 212 -1.64 -6.51 13.04
CA HIS A 212 -2.57 -7.62 12.89
C HIS A 212 -3.46 -7.80 14.12
N TRP A 213 -2.89 -7.61 15.31
CA TRP A 213 -3.60 -7.79 16.57
C TRP A 213 -4.71 -6.74 16.76
N LEU A 214 -4.44 -5.46 16.51
CA LEU A 214 -5.45 -4.40 16.57
C LEU A 214 -6.55 -4.62 15.51
N HIS A 215 -6.16 -5.02 14.29
CA HIS A 215 -7.13 -5.35 13.23
C HIS A 215 -8.04 -6.52 13.62
N LYS A 216 -7.53 -7.53 14.33
CA LYS A 216 -8.33 -8.64 14.87
C LYS A 216 -9.31 -8.20 15.94
N LEU A 217 -9.02 -7.11 16.65
CA LEU A 217 -9.91 -6.47 17.62
C LEU A 217 -10.81 -5.40 16.99
N HIS A 218 -10.86 -5.32 15.65
CA HIS A 218 -11.60 -4.32 14.90
C HIS A 218 -11.20 -2.87 15.24
N LYS A 219 -9.91 -2.66 15.54
CA LYS A 219 -9.33 -1.34 15.81
C LYS A 219 -8.41 -0.95 14.67
N GLN A 220 -8.46 0.32 14.27
CA GLN A 220 -7.51 0.87 13.31
C GLN A 220 -6.19 1.23 14.01
N LEU A 221 -5.09 1.20 13.25
CA LEU A 221 -3.78 1.65 13.69
C LEU A 221 -3.29 2.80 12.79
N PHE A 222 -3.13 3.96 13.41
CA PHE A 222 -2.39 5.09 12.90
C PHE A 222 -0.96 5.06 13.45
N VAL A 223 -0.03 5.68 12.73
CA VAL A 223 1.36 5.80 13.16
C VAL A 223 1.80 7.25 13.12
N TRP A 224 2.44 7.69 14.18
CA TRP A 224 3.09 9.00 14.28
C TRP A 224 4.59 8.83 14.51
N ALA A 225 5.38 9.85 14.17
CA ALA A 225 6.83 9.85 14.35
C ALA A 225 7.29 11.17 14.97
N GLU A 226 8.27 11.11 15.88
CA GLU A 226 8.90 12.28 16.50
C GLU A 226 9.85 12.95 15.50
N MET A 227 9.32 13.85 14.68
CA MET A 227 10.03 14.78 13.77
C MET A 227 11.00 14.19 12.71
N ASP A 228 11.49 12.95 12.84
CA ASP A 228 12.35 12.25 11.85
C ASP A 228 11.56 11.19 11.08
N GLU A 229 10.85 11.63 10.05
CA GLU A 229 10.23 10.73 9.09
C GLU A 229 11.17 10.40 7.92
N SER A 230 12.20 9.62 8.21
CA SER A 230 13.14 9.18 7.18
C SER A 230 12.46 8.44 6.01
N PRO A 231 13.03 8.49 4.79
CA PRO A 231 12.54 7.69 3.67
C PRO A 231 12.44 6.18 4.00
N ALA A 232 13.36 5.69 4.84
CA ALA A 232 13.36 4.30 5.30
C ALA A 232 12.12 3.95 6.16
N LEU A 233 11.74 4.83 7.08
CA LEU A 233 10.53 4.68 7.88
C LEU A 233 9.29 4.67 6.99
N TRP A 234 9.17 5.63 6.09
CA TRP A 234 8.07 5.71 5.13
C TRP A 234 7.94 4.45 4.27
N HIS A 235 9.06 3.93 3.77
CA HIS A 235 9.09 2.66 3.03
C HIS A 235 8.70 1.47 3.89
N TRP A 236 9.03 1.48 5.17
CA TRP A 236 8.61 0.45 6.09
C TRP A 236 7.09 0.49 6.31
N LEU A 237 6.53 1.67 6.60
CA LEU A 237 5.10 1.89 6.83
C LEU A 237 4.25 1.52 5.60
N ILE A 238 4.67 1.93 4.40
CA ILE A 238 3.89 1.70 3.18
C ILE A 238 3.75 0.21 2.83
N ASN A 239 4.72 -0.62 3.24
CA ASN A 239 4.67 -2.05 2.97
C ASN A 239 3.76 -2.84 3.92
N ARG A 240 3.24 -2.16 4.95
CA ARG A 240 2.39 -2.73 5.99
C ARG A 240 0.96 -2.23 5.86
N ASN A 241 0.06 -2.94 6.52
CA ASN A 241 -1.38 -2.65 6.52
C ASN A 241 -1.74 -1.70 7.66
N VAL A 242 -1.04 -0.58 7.80
CA VAL A 242 -1.47 0.49 8.72
C VAL A 242 -2.62 1.28 8.08
N ASP A 243 -3.53 1.81 8.89
CA ASP A 243 -4.75 2.49 8.43
C ASP A 243 -4.52 3.98 8.18
N GLY A 244 -3.51 4.57 8.80
CA GLY A 244 -3.15 5.95 8.53
C GLY A 244 -1.82 6.36 9.16
N VAL A 245 -1.44 7.60 8.89
CA VAL A 245 -0.26 8.25 9.44
C VAL A 245 -0.60 9.66 9.89
N VAL A 246 0.00 10.09 10.99
CA VAL A 246 0.06 11.49 11.43
C VAL A 246 1.48 11.96 11.11
N THR A 247 1.60 12.92 10.19
CA THR A 247 2.86 13.19 9.48
C THR A 247 3.13 14.66 9.23
N ASN A 248 4.40 15.04 9.36
CA ASN A 248 4.96 16.33 8.95
C ASN A 248 5.11 16.47 7.42
N PHE A 249 4.91 15.40 6.65
CA PHE A 249 5.07 15.38 5.20
C PHE A 249 3.78 14.98 4.47
N PRO A 250 2.71 15.80 4.51
CA PRO A 250 1.42 15.51 3.87
C PRO A 250 1.53 15.07 2.41
N ALA A 251 2.37 15.74 1.61
CA ALA A 251 2.56 15.39 0.19
C ALA A 251 3.15 13.98 -0.01
N THR A 252 4.05 13.55 0.89
CA THR A 252 4.61 12.19 0.89
C THR A 252 3.53 11.18 1.26
N GLY A 253 2.75 11.47 2.31
CA GLY A 253 1.59 10.67 2.70
C GLY A 253 0.58 10.52 1.56
N PHE A 254 0.23 11.60 0.88
CA PHE A 254 -0.73 11.59 -0.23
C PHE A 254 -0.20 10.80 -1.44
N LYS A 255 1.07 10.98 -1.81
CA LYS A 255 1.73 10.17 -2.84
C LYS A 255 1.59 8.67 -2.54
N TYR A 256 1.78 8.29 -1.29
CA TYR A 256 1.63 6.91 -0.84
C TYR A 256 0.19 6.43 -0.83
N LYS A 257 -0.74 7.27 -0.39
CA LYS A 257 -2.18 7.00 -0.47
C LYS A 257 -2.59 6.68 -1.90
N LEU A 258 -2.21 7.52 -2.87
CA LEU A 258 -2.47 7.28 -4.30
C LEU A 258 -1.83 5.97 -4.77
N ALA A 259 -0.59 5.71 -4.36
CA ALA A 259 0.14 4.54 -4.81
C ALA A 259 -0.40 3.22 -4.21
N LYS A 260 -1.04 3.26 -3.03
CA LYS A 260 -1.80 2.14 -2.45
C LYS A 260 -3.22 2.03 -3.00
N SER A 261 -3.82 3.13 -3.43
CA SER A 261 -5.18 3.16 -3.96
C SER A 261 -5.31 2.22 -5.17
N GLY A 262 -6.30 1.32 -5.12
CA GLY A 262 -6.52 0.32 -6.18
C GLY A 262 -5.55 -0.87 -6.19
N THR A 263 -4.61 -0.93 -5.25
CA THR A 263 -3.72 -2.11 -5.12
C THR A 263 -4.43 -3.23 -4.38
N LYS A 264 -4.18 -4.48 -4.81
CA LYS A 264 -4.66 -5.68 -4.13
C LYS A 264 -3.45 -6.48 -3.64
N LYS A 265 -3.37 -6.66 -2.32
CA LYS A 265 -2.39 -7.52 -1.66
C LYS A 265 -3.03 -8.87 -1.35
N TYR A 266 -2.34 -9.96 -1.67
CA TYR A 266 -2.81 -11.31 -1.38
C TYR A 266 -1.66 -12.18 -0.87
N ALA A 267 -1.97 -13.04 0.11
CA ALA A 267 -1.00 -13.96 0.68
C ALA A 267 -0.66 -15.07 -0.34
N ILE A 268 0.63 -15.43 -0.40
CA ILE A 268 1.12 -16.51 -1.26
C ILE A 268 1.83 -17.55 -0.40
N ASN A 269 2.81 -17.16 0.42
CA ASN A 269 3.58 -18.03 1.32
C ASN A 269 4.15 -19.28 0.63
N ARG A 270 4.87 -19.09 -0.48
CA ARG A 270 5.49 -20.18 -1.27
C ARG A 270 6.90 -19.83 -1.71
N THR A 271 7.76 -20.83 -1.89
CA THR A 271 9.08 -20.64 -2.50
C THR A 271 8.96 -20.66 -4.02
N GLY A 272 9.49 -19.61 -4.67
CA GLY A 272 9.65 -19.54 -6.12
C GLY A 272 11.11 -19.63 -6.56
N ILE A 273 11.34 -19.72 -7.87
CA ILE A 273 12.67 -19.69 -8.50
C ILE A 273 12.70 -18.57 -9.54
N TYR A 274 13.74 -17.74 -9.51
CA TYR A 274 13.93 -16.70 -10.52
C TYR A 274 14.59 -17.27 -11.78
N PHE A 275 13.85 -17.24 -12.90
CA PHE A 275 14.28 -17.76 -14.20
C PHE A 275 14.94 -16.72 -15.11
N GLY A 276 15.03 -15.46 -14.69
CA GLY A 276 15.71 -14.43 -15.47
C GLY A 276 17.15 -14.81 -15.83
N LYS A 277 17.59 -14.40 -17.02
CA LYS A 277 18.94 -14.72 -17.54
C LYS A 277 20.05 -13.88 -16.91
N THR A 278 19.70 -12.71 -16.41
CA THR A 278 20.60 -11.78 -15.74
C THR A 278 20.07 -11.45 -14.36
N LYS A 279 20.95 -10.94 -13.49
CA LYS A 279 20.54 -10.42 -12.18
C LYS A 279 19.53 -9.29 -12.37
N THR A 280 18.47 -9.28 -11.57
CA THR A 280 17.44 -8.23 -11.57
C THR A 280 17.51 -7.45 -10.27
N PRO A 281 17.43 -6.11 -10.31
CA PRO A 281 17.35 -5.31 -9.11
C PRO A 281 16.02 -5.56 -8.39
N THR A 282 16.09 -5.54 -7.08
CA THR A 282 14.91 -5.54 -6.23
C THR A 282 14.48 -4.11 -5.90
N MET A 283 13.31 -3.96 -5.29
CA MET A 283 12.72 -2.67 -4.96
C MET A 283 12.25 -2.67 -3.51
N MET A 284 12.33 -1.53 -2.84
CA MET A 284 11.85 -1.42 -1.45
C MET A 284 10.34 -1.59 -1.37
N ASN A 285 9.61 -1.10 -2.36
CA ASN A 285 8.16 -1.23 -2.46
C ASN A 285 7.72 -1.19 -3.94
N PRO A 286 6.57 -1.76 -4.30
CA PRO A 286 6.07 -1.80 -5.68
C PRO A 286 5.35 -0.51 -6.12
N TYR A 287 5.12 0.42 -5.19
CA TYR A 287 4.27 1.59 -5.35
C TYR A 287 5.07 2.82 -5.84
N VAL A 288 6.19 3.10 -5.18
CA VAL A 288 7.18 4.12 -5.50
C VAL A 288 8.46 3.40 -5.87
N ARG A 289 8.74 3.33 -7.18
CA ARG A 289 9.77 2.49 -7.79
C ARG A 289 11.19 2.99 -7.53
N ILE A 290 11.64 2.90 -6.29
CA ILE A 290 13.03 3.14 -5.90
C ILE A 290 13.78 1.82 -5.97
N LYS A 291 14.77 1.76 -6.87
CA LYS A 291 15.59 0.55 -7.06
C LYS A 291 16.57 0.41 -5.89
N GLU A 292 16.64 -0.78 -5.30
CA GLU A 292 17.66 -1.11 -4.33
C GLU A 292 18.96 -1.56 -5.01
N LYS A 293 20.09 -1.41 -4.32
CA LYS A 293 21.37 -2.04 -4.68
C LYS A 293 21.40 -3.55 -4.35
N LYS A 294 20.23 -4.18 -4.18
CA LYS A 294 20.08 -5.63 -3.94
C LYS A 294 19.51 -6.32 -5.18
N TYR A 295 19.99 -7.53 -5.46
CA TYR A 295 19.69 -8.24 -6.69
C TYR A 295 19.27 -9.69 -6.44
N VAL A 296 18.33 -10.17 -7.25
CA VAL A 296 18.07 -11.61 -7.39
C VAL A 296 18.80 -12.13 -8.61
N ARG A 297 19.53 -13.24 -8.45
CA ARG A 297 20.36 -13.86 -9.50
C ARG A 297 19.61 -15.01 -10.19
N PRO A 298 19.98 -15.36 -11.44
CA PRO A 298 19.43 -16.53 -12.12
C PRO A 298 19.48 -17.78 -11.22
N ASN A 299 18.41 -18.58 -11.21
CA ASN A 299 18.25 -19.80 -10.41
C ASN A 299 18.14 -19.62 -8.89
N GLN A 300 18.20 -18.39 -8.40
CA GLN A 300 18.02 -18.13 -6.98
C GLN A 300 16.59 -18.48 -6.55
N LYS A 301 16.46 -19.27 -5.47
CA LYS A 301 15.19 -19.50 -4.78
C LYS A 301 14.81 -18.25 -3.99
N VAL A 302 13.55 -17.89 -4.00
CA VAL A 302 13.00 -16.73 -3.28
C VAL A 302 11.74 -17.14 -2.52
N ASN A 303 11.63 -16.74 -1.25
CA ASN A 303 10.45 -17.03 -0.44
C ASN A 303 9.43 -15.91 -0.64
N VAL A 304 8.34 -16.19 -1.34
CA VAL A 304 7.30 -15.22 -1.66
C VAL A 304 6.24 -15.22 -0.58
N THR A 305 6.11 -14.11 0.15
CA THR A 305 5.11 -13.95 1.21
C THR A 305 3.80 -13.40 0.67
N TYR A 306 3.87 -12.35 -0.17
CA TYR A 306 2.70 -11.68 -0.73
C TYR A 306 2.86 -11.34 -2.21
N GLY A 307 1.74 -11.32 -2.94
CA GLY A 307 1.62 -10.68 -4.25
C GLY A 307 0.93 -9.31 -4.12
N VAL A 308 1.45 -8.31 -4.83
CA VAL A 308 0.87 -6.97 -4.90
C VAL A 308 0.72 -6.57 -6.36
N ARG A 309 -0.49 -6.17 -6.75
CA ARG A 309 -0.77 -5.67 -8.10
C ARG A 309 -0.78 -4.14 -8.12
N VAL A 310 0.08 -3.55 -8.96
CA VAL A 310 0.20 -2.11 -9.20
C VAL A 310 0.27 -1.87 -10.72
N ASP A 311 -0.56 -0.98 -11.28
CA ASP A 311 -0.62 -0.69 -12.72
C ASP A 311 -0.74 -1.94 -13.62
N ASN A 312 -1.56 -2.91 -13.23
CA ASN A 312 -1.70 -4.22 -13.91
C ASN A 312 -0.42 -5.08 -13.97
N LYS A 313 0.61 -4.74 -13.20
CA LYS A 313 1.81 -5.54 -13.00
C LYS A 313 1.77 -6.21 -11.64
N LEU A 314 2.24 -7.45 -11.61
CA LEU A 314 2.35 -8.21 -10.37
C LEU A 314 3.77 -8.15 -9.83
N TYR A 315 3.88 -7.87 -8.54
CA TYR A 315 5.12 -7.87 -7.78
C TYR A 315 5.03 -8.85 -6.62
N TYR A 316 6.11 -9.56 -6.34
CA TYR A 316 6.22 -10.46 -5.20
C TYR A 316 7.06 -9.84 -4.11
N GLN A 317 6.56 -9.88 -2.88
CA GLN A 317 7.34 -9.62 -1.68
C GLN A 317 8.17 -10.87 -1.36
N ILE A 318 9.49 -10.75 -1.39
CA ILE A 318 10.43 -11.88 -1.22
C ILE A 318 11.20 -11.86 0.10
N ALA A 319 11.12 -10.74 0.82
CA ALA A 319 11.63 -10.52 2.17
C ALA A 319 10.85 -9.35 2.80
N GLU A 320 10.99 -9.11 4.11
CA GLU A 320 10.19 -8.10 4.83
C GLU A 320 10.22 -6.71 4.20
N LYS A 321 11.31 -6.35 3.51
CA LYS A 321 11.52 -5.01 2.95
C LYS A 321 11.82 -5.01 1.44
N THR A 322 11.55 -6.11 0.72
CA THR A 322 12.06 -6.24 -0.64
C THR A 322 11.05 -6.92 -1.58
N PHE A 323 10.84 -6.28 -2.73
CA PHE A 323 9.96 -6.69 -3.80
C PHE A 323 10.73 -6.95 -5.09
N ILE A 324 10.17 -7.82 -5.92
CA ILE A 324 10.65 -8.11 -7.28
C ILE A 324 9.47 -8.22 -8.23
N SER A 325 9.67 -7.90 -9.52
CA SER A 325 8.69 -8.21 -10.56
C SER A 325 8.39 -9.72 -10.57
N ALA A 326 7.12 -10.10 -10.55
CA ALA A 326 6.70 -11.49 -10.65
C ALA A 326 6.96 -12.10 -12.03
N GLU A 327 7.28 -11.27 -13.03
CA GLU A 327 7.38 -11.65 -14.44
C GLU A 327 8.30 -12.85 -14.72
N PHE A 328 9.36 -13.04 -13.95
CA PHE A 328 10.27 -14.19 -14.10
C PHE A 328 10.48 -14.99 -12.81
N VAL A 329 9.65 -14.76 -11.78
CA VAL A 329 9.66 -15.58 -10.57
C VAL A 329 8.59 -16.65 -10.72
N ASN A 330 9.03 -17.89 -10.83
CA ASN A 330 8.17 -19.05 -11.07
C ASN A 330 7.85 -19.75 -9.75
N LEU A 331 6.56 -19.89 -9.43
CA LEU A 331 6.09 -20.56 -8.21
C LEU A 331 5.83 -22.06 -8.44
N ASP A 332 5.48 -22.45 -9.67
CA ASP A 332 5.07 -23.82 -10.01
C ASP A 332 6.06 -24.52 -10.95
N LEU A 333 6.61 -23.82 -11.95
CA LEU A 333 7.60 -24.39 -12.86
C LEU A 333 8.96 -24.59 -12.18
N ARG A 334 9.56 -25.77 -12.39
CA ARG A 334 10.94 -26.08 -12.00
C ARG A 334 11.83 -26.11 -13.23
N ARG A 335 13.15 -26.07 -13.02
CA ARG A 335 14.13 -26.13 -14.12
C ARG A 335 13.99 -27.39 -14.98
N ASN A 336 13.73 -28.53 -14.36
CA ASN A 336 13.54 -29.78 -15.10
C ASN A 336 12.30 -29.73 -16.00
N ASP A 337 11.25 -28.97 -15.64
CA ASP A 337 10.03 -28.88 -16.44
C ASP A 337 10.25 -28.10 -17.75
N ILE A 338 11.24 -27.20 -17.78
CA ILE A 338 11.50 -26.30 -18.92
C ILE A 338 12.77 -26.64 -19.72
N ALA A 339 13.69 -27.42 -19.16
CA ALA A 339 15.02 -27.64 -19.74
C ALA A 339 15.01 -28.08 -21.23
N PRO A 340 14.13 -29.00 -21.68
CA PRO A 340 14.09 -29.40 -23.09
C PRO A 340 13.56 -28.31 -24.04
N TYR A 341 12.79 -27.36 -23.52
CA TYR A 341 12.25 -26.22 -24.26
C TYR A 341 13.20 -25.01 -24.26
N GLU A 342 14.19 -24.97 -23.37
CA GLU A 342 15.08 -23.82 -23.21
C GLU A 342 15.89 -23.56 -24.48
N ASN A 343 15.96 -22.29 -24.88
CA ASN A 343 16.60 -21.82 -26.12
C ASN A 343 16.05 -22.41 -27.43
N LYS A 344 14.98 -23.21 -27.39
CA LYS A 344 14.26 -23.68 -28.59
C LYS A 344 13.52 -22.52 -29.25
N LYS A 345 13.00 -22.78 -30.44
CA LYS A 345 12.20 -21.82 -31.20
C LYS A 345 10.73 -22.22 -31.13
N ILE A 346 9.86 -21.26 -31.41
CA ILE A 346 8.43 -21.48 -31.60
C ILE A 346 7.99 -20.86 -32.91
N ILE A 347 6.89 -21.38 -33.45
CA ILE A 347 6.18 -20.82 -34.60
C ILE A 347 4.69 -20.78 -34.29
N ALA A 348 3.97 -19.81 -34.85
CA ALA A 348 2.51 -19.77 -34.73
C ALA A 348 1.91 -21.01 -35.40
N LYS A 349 0.82 -21.55 -34.83
CA LYS A 349 0.03 -22.58 -35.51
C LYS A 349 -0.50 -22.03 -36.85
N PRO A 350 -0.43 -22.81 -37.95
CA PRO A 350 -0.98 -22.37 -39.24
C PRO A 350 -2.43 -21.92 -39.11
N ASN A 351 -2.80 -20.84 -39.79
CA ASN A 351 -4.16 -20.27 -39.79
C ASN A 351 -4.70 -19.82 -38.42
N THR A 352 -3.85 -19.72 -37.39
CA THR A 352 -4.24 -19.26 -36.05
C THR A 352 -3.63 -17.91 -35.72
N LYS A 353 -4.47 -16.94 -35.33
CA LYS A 353 -4.01 -15.66 -34.76
C LYS A 353 -3.59 -15.85 -33.30
N VAL A 354 -2.29 -16.07 -33.07
CA VAL A 354 -1.72 -16.24 -31.72
C VAL A 354 -1.56 -14.88 -31.05
N ALA A 355 -2.32 -14.62 -29.99
CA ALA A 355 -2.29 -13.35 -29.28
C ALA A 355 -0.99 -13.17 -28.49
N ILE A 356 -0.49 -11.93 -28.45
CA ILE A 356 0.64 -11.54 -27.58
C ILE A 356 0.09 -10.84 -26.33
N TYR A 357 0.66 -11.17 -25.19
CA TYR A 357 0.29 -10.64 -23.88
C TYR A 357 1.42 -9.80 -23.31
N SER A 358 1.06 -8.77 -22.54
CA SER A 358 2.04 -7.94 -21.82
C SER A 358 2.63 -8.67 -20.62
N TYR A 359 1.84 -9.51 -19.94
CA TYR A 359 2.23 -10.30 -18.77
C TYR A 359 1.47 -11.63 -18.75
N PRO A 360 2.08 -12.70 -18.21
CA PRO A 360 1.47 -14.03 -18.16
C PRO A 360 0.19 -14.05 -17.30
N ASP A 361 0.16 -13.31 -16.19
CA ASP A 361 -0.92 -13.42 -15.21
C ASP A 361 -2.07 -12.42 -15.44
N ASN A 362 -1.87 -11.42 -16.32
CA ASN A 362 -2.85 -10.36 -16.55
C ASN A 362 -3.95 -10.79 -17.54
N GLN A 363 -3.71 -11.79 -18.39
CA GLN A 363 -4.61 -12.24 -19.48
C GLN A 363 -5.15 -11.14 -20.42
N ALA A 364 -4.84 -9.86 -20.19
CA ALA A 364 -5.11 -8.76 -21.08
C ALA A 364 -4.27 -8.92 -22.36
N LYS A 365 -4.96 -9.17 -23.47
CA LYS A 365 -4.35 -9.28 -24.79
C LYS A 365 -3.84 -7.91 -25.21
N THR A 366 -2.65 -7.87 -25.79
CA THR A 366 -2.25 -6.71 -26.60
C THR A 366 -3.06 -6.73 -27.91
N LYS A 367 -3.11 -5.59 -28.61
CA LYS A 367 -3.63 -5.55 -29.99
C LYS A 367 -2.71 -6.27 -31.01
N LYS A 368 -1.63 -6.92 -30.56
CA LYS A 368 -0.60 -7.54 -31.40
C LYS A 368 -0.76 -9.06 -31.41
N PHE A 369 -0.39 -9.64 -32.56
CA PHE A 369 -0.38 -11.09 -32.78
C PHE A 369 1.02 -11.54 -33.20
N LEU A 370 1.35 -12.80 -32.90
CA LEU A 370 2.58 -13.40 -33.36
C LEU A 370 2.53 -13.52 -34.90
N PRO A 371 3.53 -12.98 -35.63
CA PRO A 371 3.59 -13.14 -37.08
C PRO A 371 3.54 -14.61 -37.50
N ALA A 372 2.69 -14.92 -38.48
CA ALA A 372 2.62 -16.23 -39.08
C ALA A 372 3.96 -16.59 -39.74
N ASN A 373 4.21 -17.90 -39.87
CA ASN A 373 5.35 -18.45 -40.61
C ASN A 373 6.74 -17.96 -40.17
N THR A 374 6.86 -17.43 -38.95
CA THR A 374 8.09 -16.82 -38.45
C THR A 374 8.55 -17.54 -37.18
N LEU A 375 9.84 -17.88 -37.12
CA LEU A 375 10.44 -18.51 -35.94
C LEU A 375 10.85 -17.48 -34.89
N PHE A 376 10.49 -17.73 -33.64
CA PHE A 376 10.87 -16.91 -32.49
C PHE A 376 11.62 -17.74 -31.46
N LYS A 377 12.75 -17.24 -30.94
CA LYS A 377 13.50 -17.90 -29.86
C LYS A 377 12.75 -17.73 -28.54
N ILE A 378 12.63 -18.81 -27.77
CA ILE A 378 12.14 -18.77 -26.39
C ILE A 378 13.23 -18.13 -25.52
N GLN A 379 12.86 -17.05 -24.84
CA GLN A 379 13.77 -16.28 -24.00
C GLN A 379 13.58 -16.56 -22.52
N ASN A 380 12.35 -16.85 -22.06
CA ASN A 380 12.05 -17.16 -20.67
C ASN A 380 10.71 -17.88 -20.51
N PHE A 381 10.35 -18.25 -19.27
CA PHE A 381 9.16 -19.02 -18.92
C PHE A 381 8.44 -18.44 -17.68
N ASN A 382 7.11 -18.63 -17.63
CA ASN A 382 6.27 -18.39 -16.45
C ASN A 382 5.08 -19.37 -16.42
N GLY A 383 4.31 -19.39 -15.33
CA GLY A 383 3.14 -20.23 -15.12
C GLY A 383 3.48 -21.55 -14.44
N GLY A 384 2.66 -22.57 -14.72
CA GLY A 384 2.86 -23.95 -14.28
C GLY A 384 3.01 -24.91 -15.46
N PRO A 385 3.33 -26.19 -15.21
CA PRO A 385 3.52 -27.18 -16.25
C PRO A 385 2.36 -27.28 -17.26
N LYS A 386 1.10 -27.18 -16.79
CA LYS A 386 -0.11 -27.30 -17.64
C LYS A 386 -0.51 -26.01 -18.36
N ASN A 387 0.00 -24.86 -17.93
CA ASN A 387 -0.39 -23.53 -18.39
C ASN A 387 0.86 -22.65 -18.58
N MET A 388 1.85 -23.19 -19.27
CA MET A 388 3.16 -22.57 -19.44
C MET A 388 3.06 -21.36 -20.37
N TRP A 389 3.71 -20.29 -19.96
CA TRP A 389 3.90 -19.06 -20.73
C TRP A 389 5.33 -18.98 -21.23
N LEU A 390 5.47 -18.54 -22.47
CA LEU A 390 6.75 -18.38 -23.15
C LEU A 390 7.00 -16.90 -23.41
N TYR A 391 8.15 -16.40 -22.97
CA TYR A 391 8.59 -15.06 -23.28
C TYR A 391 9.42 -15.06 -24.55
N THR A 392 9.15 -14.12 -25.46
CA THR A 392 9.89 -13.90 -26.70
C THR A 392 10.21 -12.41 -26.87
N LYS A 393 11.01 -12.07 -27.89
CA LYS A 393 11.25 -10.68 -28.28
C LYS A 393 9.98 -9.87 -28.64
N LYS A 394 8.85 -10.56 -28.85
CA LYS A 394 7.56 -9.92 -29.15
C LYS A 394 6.66 -9.77 -27.92
N GLY A 395 6.92 -10.51 -26.84
CA GLY A 395 6.11 -10.53 -25.61
C GLY A 395 5.78 -11.95 -25.14
N TRP A 396 4.79 -12.05 -24.24
CA TRP A 396 4.34 -13.30 -23.62
C TRP A 396 3.30 -14.02 -24.48
N ILE A 397 3.41 -15.34 -24.56
CA ILE A 397 2.56 -16.19 -25.40
C ILE A 397 2.26 -17.49 -24.64
N LYS A 398 1.06 -18.05 -24.81
CA LYS A 398 0.70 -19.33 -24.22
C LYS A 398 1.31 -20.49 -25.02
N ALA A 399 1.89 -21.47 -24.32
CA ALA A 399 2.56 -22.61 -24.93
C ALA A 399 1.62 -23.51 -25.76
N ASP A 400 0.33 -23.57 -25.44
CA ASP A 400 -0.70 -24.36 -26.13
C ASP A 400 -1.13 -23.77 -27.49
N GLN A 401 -0.84 -22.50 -27.75
CA GLN A 401 -1.23 -21.80 -28.98
C GLN A 401 -0.17 -21.83 -30.08
N ILE A 402 1.03 -22.31 -29.79
CA ILE A 402 2.17 -22.32 -30.71
C ILE A 402 2.53 -23.73 -31.16
N LEU A 403 3.59 -23.88 -31.95
CA LEU A 403 4.28 -25.14 -32.16
C LEU A 403 5.74 -25.00 -31.71
N PHE A 404 6.23 -25.96 -30.94
CA PHE A 404 7.61 -26.01 -30.47
C PHE A 404 8.54 -26.55 -31.56
N TYR A 405 9.64 -25.86 -31.81
CA TYR A 405 10.54 -26.12 -32.94
C TYR A 405 11.98 -26.35 -32.47
N GLY A 406 12.67 -27.34 -33.05
CA GLY A 406 14.07 -27.66 -32.74
C GLY A 406 14.29 -29.00 -32.03
N PHE A 407 13.41 -29.97 -32.26
CA PHE A 407 13.46 -31.34 -31.72
C PHE A 407 13.81 -32.35 -32.83
N PHE A 408 14.78 -32.02 -33.69
CA PHE A 408 15.10 -32.79 -34.91
C PHE A 408 16.16 -33.88 -34.74
N ASN A 409 16.62 -34.12 -33.51
CA ASN A 409 17.58 -35.16 -33.23
C ASN A 409 17.16 -35.96 -32.00
N LYS A 410 17.63 -37.21 -31.96
CA LYS A 410 17.31 -38.19 -30.92
C LYS A 410 17.59 -37.68 -29.52
N LYS A 411 18.73 -37.00 -29.30
CA LYS A 411 19.10 -36.45 -27.98
C LYS A 411 18.08 -35.42 -27.48
N ALA A 412 17.70 -34.45 -28.30
CA ALA A 412 16.72 -33.43 -27.94
C ALA A 412 15.34 -34.04 -27.69
N PHE A 413 14.95 -35.05 -28.47
CA PHE A 413 13.69 -35.74 -28.29
C PHE A 413 13.68 -36.62 -27.03
N GLN A 414 14.77 -37.32 -26.72
CA GLN A 414 14.93 -38.09 -25.47
C GLN A 414 14.84 -37.18 -24.23
N GLN A 415 15.50 -36.01 -24.26
CA GLN A 415 15.38 -35.03 -23.18
C GLN A 415 13.93 -34.57 -22.96
N TYR A 416 13.19 -34.32 -24.04
CA TYR A 416 11.76 -34.05 -23.98
C TYR A 416 10.96 -35.25 -23.44
N ASN A 417 11.29 -36.47 -23.90
CA ASN A 417 10.56 -37.67 -23.50
C ASN A 417 10.80 -38.05 -22.02
N ASN A 418 11.89 -37.58 -21.42
CA ASN A 418 12.17 -37.77 -20.00
C ASN A 418 11.42 -36.76 -19.10
N LEU A 419 10.69 -35.80 -19.66
CA LEU A 419 9.86 -34.89 -18.87
C LEU A 419 8.75 -35.62 -18.13
N PRO A 420 8.31 -35.12 -16.96
CA PRO A 420 7.05 -35.53 -16.36
C PRO A 420 5.90 -35.33 -17.36
N ARG A 421 4.90 -36.23 -17.36
CA ARG A 421 3.74 -36.15 -18.27
C ARG A 421 3.05 -34.78 -18.24
N VAL A 422 2.96 -34.17 -17.07
CA VAL A 422 2.36 -32.83 -16.88
C VAL A 422 3.13 -31.69 -17.53
N SER A 423 4.40 -31.90 -17.87
CA SER A 423 5.31 -30.92 -18.48
C SER A 423 5.54 -31.21 -19.98
N LYS A 424 4.93 -32.27 -20.54
CA LYS A 424 5.04 -32.63 -21.96
C LYS A 424 3.97 -31.94 -22.80
N TYR A 425 4.41 -31.06 -23.69
CA TYR A 425 3.60 -30.37 -24.68
C TYR A 425 3.61 -31.14 -26.01
N THR A 426 2.44 -31.57 -26.49
CA THR A 426 2.30 -32.44 -27.67
C THR A 426 2.41 -31.71 -29.00
N ASN A 427 2.38 -30.37 -28.99
CA ASN A 427 2.50 -29.49 -30.15
C ASN A 427 3.95 -29.30 -30.59
N LEU A 428 4.67 -30.40 -30.82
CA LEU A 428 6.05 -30.40 -31.33
C LEU A 428 6.10 -30.44 -32.86
N VAL A 429 7.02 -29.68 -33.43
CA VAL A 429 7.46 -29.84 -34.83
C VAL A 429 8.63 -30.81 -34.84
N LEU A 430 8.42 -31.98 -35.45
CA LEU A 430 9.43 -33.04 -35.56
C LEU A 430 10.19 -33.01 -36.89
N LEU A 431 9.79 -32.17 -37.85
CA LEU A 431 10.46 -32.05 -39.15
C LEU A 431 10.96 -30.62 -39.38
N THR A 432 12.10 -30.48 -40.05
CA THR A 432 12.68 -29.16 -40.33
C THR A 432 11.77 -28.36 -41.27
N PHE A 433 11.38 -27.18 -40.81
CA PHE A 433 10.68 -26.17 -41.57
C PHE A 433 11.65 -25.43 -42.48
N ASN A 434 11.40 -25.41 -43.78
CA ASN A 434 12.14 -24.60 -44.74
C ASN A 434 11.18 -23.63 -45.45
N PRO A 435 11.21 -22.32 -45.11
CA PRO A 435 10.34 -21.32 -45.72
C PRO A 435 10.67 -21.02 -47.19
N ASN A 436 11.86 -21.40 -47.67
CA ASN A 436 12.38 -21.05 -49.00
C ASN A 436 12.61 -22.26 -49.92
N LYS A 437 12.32 -23.50 -49.48
CA LYS A 437 12.37 -24.65 -50.38
C LYS A 437 11.05 -24.75 -51.13
N LEU A 438 11.10 -24.64 -52.45
CA LEU A 438 10.11 -25.28 -53.32
C LEU A 438 9.95 -26.72 -52.83
N ILE A 439 8.73 -27.06 -52.43
CA ILE A 439 8.41 -28.34 -51.83
C ILE A 439 8.58 -29.41 -52.89
N PHE A 440 9.74 -30.08 -52.94
CA PHE A 440 9.74 -31.46 -53.40
C PHE A 440 8.93 -32.24 -52.35
N THR A 441 7.75 -32.68 -52.74
CA THR A 441 6.81 -33.40 -51.88
C THR A 441 7.47 -34.70 -51.42
N SER A 442 8.07 -34.68 -50.24
CA SER A 442 8.50 -35.90 -49.55
C SER A 442 7.28 -36.79 -49.35
N THR A 443 7.41 -38.06 -49.72
CA THR A 443 6.32 -39.03 -49.57
C THR A 443 6.02 -39.25 -48.09
N TYR A 444 4.80 -39.68 -47.79
CA TYR A 444 4.40 -40.03 -46.43
C TYR A 444 5.42 -40.95 -45.73
N TRP A 445 5.93 -41.96 -46.46
CA TRP A 445 6.91 -42.92 -45.94
C TRP A 445 8.27 -42.29 -45.61
N GLN A 446 8.74 -41.34 -46.41
CA GLN A 446 9.99 -40.62 -46.13
C GLN A 446 9.86 -39.76 -44.88
N LYS A 447 8.73 -39.04 -44.74
CA LYS A 447 8.43 -38.28 -43.52
C LYS A 447 8.31 -39.19 -42.30
N ARG A 448 7.63 -40.34 -42.44
CA ARG A 448 7.49 -41.34 -41.37
C ARG A 448 8.84 -41.92 -40.96
N LYS A 449 9.73 -42.24 -41.90
CA LYS A 449 11.08 -42.73 -41.61
C LYS A 449 11.91 -41.70 -40.85
N GLN A 450 11.87 -40.43 -41.26
CA GLN A 450 12.54 -39.33 -40.57
C GLN A 450 11.99 -39.11 -39.16
N ILE A 451 10.66 -39.14 -39.00
CA ILE A 451 10.02 -39.06 -37.68
C ILE A 451 10.45 -40.25 -36.80
N ASN A 452 10.45 -41.47 -37.35
CA ASN A 452 10.89 -42.67 -36.62
C ASN A 452 12.35 -42.58 -36.15
N GLN A 453 13.25 -41.98 -36.94
CA GLN A 453 14.65 -41.76 -36.52
C GLN A 453 14.79 -40.75 -35.36
N ILE A 454 13.78 -39.92 -35.13
CA ILE A 454 13.74 -38.97 -34.02
C ILE A 454 13.11 -39.61 -32.79
N ILE A 455 12.07 -40.41 -32.99
CA ILE A 455 11.27 -41.04 -31.92
C ILE A 455 11.95 -42.29 -31.35
N HIS A 456 12.54 -43.14 -32.21
CA HIS A 456 13.16 -44.43 -31.85
C HIS A 456 14.68 -44.33 -31.70
#